data_AF-A0A9P3C7N0-F1
#
_entry.id   AF-A0A9P3C7N0-F1
#
_cell.length_a   1.000
_cell.length_b   1.000
_cell.length_c   1.000
_cell.angle_alpha   90.00
_cell.angle_beta   90.00
_cell.angle_gamma   90.00
#
_symmetry.space_group_name_H-M   'P 1'
#
loop_
_entity.id
_entity.type
_entity.pdbx_description
1 polymer ?
#
loop_
_entity_poly.entity_id
_entity_poly.type
_entity_poly.pdbx_seq_one_letter_code
_entity_poly.pdbx_strand_id
1 'polypeptide(L)'
;MAVTLQQIRHRSDTFFVPMNEVRSGPWSAGLQFLATEGLNGCTAVAVMSEYGAILAHIAPRTSTRTGDQDVRDLMAEVVCHFGMGRAAGLFPDATGIVLAAVHENEVALSDTVRVIKAVFERLGVPVRFGTYRVRGQGEMRARGETSIFIHGRSGMTPQTYVNDIGMH
;
A
#
# COMPACT_ATOMS: atom_id res chain seq x y z
N MET A 1 1.02 1.38 -22.78
CA MET A 1 1.97 2.32 -22.15
C MET A 1 1.88 2.13 -20.64
N ALA A 2 3.00 1.92 -19.96
CA ALA A 2 3.00 1.85 -18.49
C ALA A 2 2.75 3.25 -17.92
N VAL A 3 1.80 3.35 -16.99
CA VAL A 3 1.58 4.57 -16.19
C VAL A 3 2.75 4.69 -15.21
N THR A 4 3.22 5.91 -14.94
CA THR A 4 4.28 6.16 -13.95
C THR A 4 3.81 7.06 -12.81
N LEU A 5 4.49 6.96 -11.66
CA LEU A 5 4.22 7.81 -10.49
C LEU A 5 4.29 9.30 -10.85
N GLN A 6 5.25 9.69 -11.68
CA GLN A 6 5.42 11.09 -12.10
C GLN A 6 4.21 11.61 -12.87
N GLN A 7 3.58 10.76 -13.70
CA GLN A 7 2.40 11.14 -14.48
C GLN A 7 1.17 11.32 -13.60
N ILE A 8 1.06 10.56 -12.51
CA ILE A 8 -0.11 10.59 -11.63
C ILE A 8 0.04 11.59 -10.47
N ARG A 9 1.27 12.01 -10.14
CA ARG A 9 1.57 12.81 -8.93
C ARG A 9 0.71 14.06 -8.75
N HIS A 10 0.38 14.72 -9.85
CA HIS A 10 -0.33 16.00 -9.85
C HIS A 10 -1.73 15.91 -10.44
N ARG A 11 -2.25 14.69 -10.67
CA ARG A 11 -3.61 14.53 -11.16
C ARG A 11 -4.61 14.72 -10.03
N SER A 12 -5.75 15.32 -10.36
CA SER A 12 -6.86 15.52 -9.42
C SER A 12 -7.56 14.22 -9.00
N ASP A 13 -7.40 13.15 -9.77
CA ASP A 13 -7.95 11.81 -9.51
C ASP A 13 -6.97 10.87 -8.80
N THR A 14 -5.89 11.43 -8.22
CA THR A 14 -4.87 10.69 -7.47
C THR A 14 -4.84 11.11 -6.02
N PHE A 15 -5.04 10.14 -5.11
CA PHE A 15 -4.87 10.36 -3.68
C PHE A 15 -3.54 9.79 -3.22
N PHE A 16 -2.67 10.69 -2.76
CA PHE A 16 -1.45 10.29 -2.08
C PHE A 16 -1.74 9.94 -0.63
N VAL A 17 -1.16 8.83 -0.19
CA VAL A 17 -1.17 8.36 1.20
C VAL A 17 0.17 8.74 1.83
N PRO A 18 0.19 9.73 2.72
CA PRO A 18 1.36 10.09 3.50
C PRO A 18 1.84 8.96 4.39
N MET A 19 3.08 9.06 4.84
CA MET A 19 3.64 8.16 5.84
C MET A 19 2.82 8.22 7.13
N ASN A 20 2.52 7.04 7.68
CA ASN A 20 1.65 6.80 8.84
C ASN A 20 0.19 7.23 8.66
N GLU A 21 -0.32 7.15 7.44
CA GLU A 21 -1.75 7.31 7.16
C GLU A 21 -2.30 6.08 6.45
N VAL A 22 -3.62 5.89 6.59
CA VAL A 22 -4.45 5.02 5.76
C VAL A 22 -5.41 5.88 4.96
N ARG A 23 -5.55 5.62 3.66
CA ARG A 23 -6.65 6.17 2.87
C ARG A 23 -7.36 5.08 2.12
N SER A 24 -8.65 5.29 1.88
CA SER A 24 -9.48 4.40 1.09
C SER A 24 -10.48 5.17 0.27
N GLY A 25 -10.99 4.57 -0.79
CA GLY A 25 -12.17 5.09 -1.47
C GLY A 25 -12.69 4.17 -2.56
N PRO A 26 -13.92 4.44 -3.03
CA PRO A 26 -14.46 3.79 -4.21
C PRO A 26 -13.77 4.32 -5.47
N TRP A 27 -13.56 3.46 -6.45
CA TRP A 27 -13.08 3.88 -7.75
C TRP A 27 -14.13 4.75 -8.44
N SER A 28 -13.70 5.92 -8.90
CA SER A 28 -14.60 6.90 -9.52
C SER A 28 -13.83 7.85 -10.44
N ALA A 29 -14.54 8.76 -11.11
CA ALA A 29 -13.89 9.81 -11.88
C ALA A 29 -12.98 10.72 -11.01
N GLY A 30 -13.28 10.85 -9.71
CA GLY A 30 -12.48 11.61 -8.77
C GLY A 30 -11.39 10.80 -8.05
N LEU A 31 -11.35 9.47 -8.26
CA LEU A 31 -10.37 8.58 -7.63
C LEU A 31 -10.07 7.41 -8.56
N GLN A 32 -9.01 7.56 -9.36
CA GLN A 32 -8.47 6.49 -10.20
C GLN A 32 -7.14 5.96 -9.67
N PHE A 33 -6.44 6.73 -8.84
CA PHE A 33 -5.14 6.34 -8.32
C PHE A 33 -5.05 6.49 -6.80
N LEU A 34 -4.56 5.45 -6.15
CA LEU A 34 -4.13 5.47 -4.75
C LEU A 34 -2.63 5.24 -4.72
N ALA A 35 -1.86 6.20 -4.24
CA ALA A 35 -0.40 6.17 -4.37
C ALA A 35 0.32 6.48 -3.06
N THR A 36 1.49 5.90 -2.87
CA THR A 36 2.43 6.31 -1.83
C THR A 36 3.86 6.16 -2.33
N GLU A 37 4.76 6.99 -1.80
CA GLU A 37 6.15 7.07 -2.24
C GLU A 37 7.08 7.32 -1.07
N GLY A 38 8.39 7.20 -1.33
CA GLY A 38 9.41 7.41 -0.30
C GLY A 38 9.46 6.30 0.73
N LEU A 39 9.06 5.07 0.36
CA LEU A 39 8.93 3.91 1.24
C LEU A 39 10.23 3.47 1.91
N ASN A 40 11.37 4.16 1.87
CA ASN A 40 12.68 3.66 2.28
C ASN A 40 12.80 3.09 3.73
N GLY A 41 12.48 1.80 3.90
CA GLY A 41 12.41 1.12 5.20
C GLY A 41 11.00 0.96 5.77
N CYS A 42 10.00 1.56 5.11
CA CYS A 42 8.58 1.47 5.42
C CYS A 42 7.93 0.23 4.78
N THR A 43 6.75 -0.11 5.27
CA THR A 43 5.88 -1.13 4.67
C THR A 43 4.67 -0.46 4.06
N ALA A 44 4.35 -0.77 2.81
CA ALA A 44 3.07 -0.40 2.23
C ALA A 44 2.11 -1.59 2.28
N VAL A 45 0.87 -1.32 2.68
CA VAL A 45 -0.19 -2.31 2.72
C VAL A 45 -1.35 -1.82 1.89
N ALA A 46 -1.83 -2.63 0.97
CA ALA A 46 -3.00 -2.32 0.16
C ALA A 46 -4.05 -3.42 0.27
N VAL A 47 -5.31 -3.01 0.18
CA VAL A 47 -6.45 -3.91 -0.06
C VAL A 47 -7.19 -3.35 -1.27
N MET A 48 -7.51 -4.17 -2.25
CA MET A 48 -8.15 -3.69 -3.47
C MET A 48 -9.15 -4.68 -4.03
N SER A 49 -10.10 -4.14 -4.78
CA SER A 49 -11.10 -4.88 -5.56
C SER A 49 -11.41 -4.10 -6.84
N GLU A 50 -12.36 -4.61 -7.61
CA GLU A 50 -12.89 -3.89 -8.78
C GLU A 50 -13.69 -2.62 -8.43
N TYR A 51 -14.02 -2.39 -7.16
CA TYR A 51 -14.90 -1.28 -6.75
C TYR A 51 -14.20 -0.24 -5.88
N GLY A 52 -13.10 -0.59 -5.22
CA GLY A 52 -12.33 0.37 -4.43
C GLY A 52 -10.99 -0.17 -3.97
N ALA A 53 -10.27 0.66 -3.24
CA ALA A 53 -9.05 0.26 -2.55
C ALA A 53 -8.84 0.99 -1.23
N ILE A 54 -7.92 0.41 -0.46
CA ILE A 54 -7.31 0.91 0.76
C ILE A 54 -5.81 0.87 0.52
N LEU A 55 -5.09 1.92 0.91
CA LEU A 55 -3.64 1.95 0.90
C LEU A 55 -3.17 2.60 2.21
N ALA A 56 -2.17 1.97 2.82
CA ALA A 56 -1.53 2.41 4.04
C ALA A 56 -0.01 2.48 3.83
N HIS A 57 0.62 3.51 4.39
CA HIS A 57 2.06 3.66 4.44
C HIS A 57 2.51 3.58 5.90
N ILE A 58 3.13 2.47 6.29
CA ILE A 58 3.48 2.16 7.69
C ILE A 58 4.99 2.34 7.89
N ALA A 59 5.39 3.28 8.75
CA ALA A 59 6.79 3.45 9.10
C ALA A 59 7.29 2.34 10.06
N PRO A 60 8.58 1.95 10.01
CA PRO A 60 9.16 0.94 10.90
C PRO A 60 9.22 1.38 12.36
N ARG A 61 9.44 2.68 12.59
CA ARG A 61 9.55 3.33 13.90
C ARG A 61 9.18 4.80 13.74
N THR A 62 8.47 5.35 14.71
CA THR A 62 8.33 6.80 14.89
C THR A 62 9.12 7.23 16.13
N SER A 63 9.41 8.52 16.26
CA SER A 63 10.18 9.08 17.39
C SER A 63 9.47 8.93 18.74
N THR A 64 8.18 8.56 18.75
CA THR A 64 7.30 8.57 19.92
C THR A 64 6.65 7.23 20.23
N ARG A 65 6.77 6.21 19.35
CA ARG A 65 6.14 4.89 19.52
C ARG A 65 7.07 3.75 19.12
N THR A 66 6.94 2.62 19.82
CA THR A 66 7.57 1.36 19.38
C THR A 66 6.96 0.95 18.05
N GLY A 67 7.77 0.55 17.06
CA GLY A 67 7.31 0.19 15.71
C GLY A 67 6.10 -0.76 15.68
N ASP A 68 6.02 -1.68 16.63
CA ASP A 68 4.92 -2.64 16.77
C ASP A 68 3.57 -1.97 17.05
N GLN A 69 3.54 -0.85 17.76
CA GLN A 69 2.31 -0.13 18.07
C GLN A 69 1.78 0.61 16.84
N ASP A 70 2.67 1.25 16.07
CA ASP A 70 2.28 1.94 14.84
C ASP A 70 1.71 0.97 13.80
N VAL A 71 2.31 -0.21 13.68
CA VAL A 71 1.79 -1.29 12.81
C VAL A 71 0.40 -1.73 13.27
N ARG A 72 0.19 -1.91 14.58
CA ARG A 72 -1.11 -2.34 15.10
C ARG A 72 -2.18 -1.28 14.90
N ASP A 73 -1.86 -0.01 15.15
CA ASP A 73 -2.80 1.10 15.01
C ASP A 73 -3.21 1.28 13.54
N LEU A 74 -2.26 1.32 12.60
CA LEU A 74 -2.57 1.47 11.18
C LEU A 74 -3.25 0.24 10.60
N MET A 75 -2.92 -0.97 11.06
CA MET A 75 -3.67 -2.16 10.64
C MET A 75 -5.08 -2.19 11.23
N ALA A 76 -5.32 -1.64 12.42
CA ALA A 76 -6.66 -1.46 12.95
C ALA A 76 -7.47 -0.45 12.11
N GLU A 77 -6.84 0.62 11.63
CA GLU A 77 -7.45 1.54 10.66
C GLU A 77 -7.76 0.84 9.34
N VAL A 78 -6.82 0.06 8.78
CA VAL A 78 -7.08 -0.76 7.57
C VAL A 78 -8.27 -1.69 7.76
N VAL A 79 -8.38 -2.35 8.92
CA VAL A 79 -9.53 -3.21 9.27
C VAL A 79 -10.83 -2.41 9.32
N CYS A 80 -10.81 -1.21 9.90
CA CYS A 80 -11.97 -0.31 9.94
C CYS A 80 -12.43 0.10 8.53
N HIS A 81 -11.49 0.58 7.71
CA HIS A 81 -11.74 0.94 6.30
C HIS A 81 -12.26 -0.26 5.50
N PHE A 82 -11.72 -1.45 5.73
CA PHE A 82 -12.17 -2.68 5.08
C PHE A 82 -13.59 -3.06 5.51
N GLY A 83 -13.89 -3.02 6.80
CA GLY A 83 -15.23 -3.30 7.33
C GLY A 83 -16.29 -2.35 6.77
N MET A 84 -16.01 -1.05 6.79
CA MET A 84 -16.89 -0.02 6.22
C MET A 84 -17.08 -0.21 4.71
N GLY A 85 -16.00 -0.41 3.96
CA GLY A 85 -16.09 -0.62 2.51
C GLY A 85 -16.79 -1.93 2.14
N ARG A 86 -16.61 -3.00 2.92
CA ARG A 86 -17.30 -4.27 2.71
C ARG A 86 -18.81 -4.12 2.94
N ALA A 87 -19.22 -3.41 4.00
CA ALA A 87 -20.63 -3.08 4.24
C ALA A 87 -21.24 -2.25 3.10
N ALA A 88 -20.44 -1.39 2.45
CA ALA A 88 -20.82 -0.61 1.27
C ALA A 88 -20.69 -1.40 -0.06
N GLY A 89 -20.36 -2.69 -0.04
CA GLY A 89 -20.23 -3.52 -1.24
C GLY A 89 -18.95 -3.30 -2.04
N LEU A 90 -17.95 -2.59 -1.50
CA LEU A 90 -16.70 -2.30 -2.20
C LEU A 90 -15.75 -3.49 -2.24
N PHE A 91 -15.85 -4.47 -1.34
CA PHE A 91 -14.84 -5.52 -1.20
C PHE A 91 -15.41 -6.96 -1.25
N PRO A 92 -16.17 -7.36 -2.29
CA PRO A 92 -16.65 -8.73 -2.43
C PRO A 92 -15.52 -9.73 -2.72
N ASP A 93 -14.59 -9.38 -3.62
CA ASP A 93 -13.45 -10.21 -4.03
C ASP A 93 -12.12 -9.48 -3.81
N ALA A 94 -11.86 -9.08 -2.57
CA ALA A 94 -10.68 -8.28 -2.25
C ALA A 94 -9.37 -9.08 -2.35
N THR A 95 -8.31 -8.41 -2.81
CA THR A 95 -6.92 -8.89 -2.78
C THR A 95 -6.07 -7.93 -1.96
N GLY A 96 -5.20 -8.48 -1.13
CA GLY A 96 -4.22 -7.74 -0.34
C GLY A 96 -2.85 -7.70 -1.00
N ILE A 97 -2.12 -6.61 -0.81
CA ILE A 97 -0.70 -6.50 -1.14
C ILE A 97 0.06 -6.03 0.08
N VAL A 98 1.19 -6.67 0.34
CA VAL A 98 2.16 -6.23 1.34
C VAL A 98 3.48 -6.02 0.63
N LEU A 99 3.96 -4.78 0.62
CA LEU A 99 5.23 -4.39 0.04
C LEU A 99 6.19 -3.98 1.17
N ALA A 100 7.21 -4.81 1.41
CA ALA A 100 8.17 -4.61 2.49
C ALA A 100 9.57 -4.27 1.96
N ALA A 101 10.34 -3.52 2.77
CA ALA A 101 11.74 -3.26 2.49
C ALA A 101 12.59 -4.52 2.68
N VAL A 102 13.62 -4.68 1.87
CA VAL A 102 14.70 -5.66 2.07
C VAL A 102 16.01 -4.90 2.29
N HIS A 103 16.71 -5.23 3.37
CA HIS A 103 18.04 -4.72 3.70
C HIS A 103 18.99 -5.92 3.89
N GLU A 104 20.15 -5.89 3.23
CA GLU A 104 21.15 -6.98 3.33
C GLU A 104 20.60 -8.40 3.08
N ASN A 105 19.69 -8.55 2.11
CA ASN A 105 18.98 -9.80 1.78
C ASN A 105 18.01 -10.32 2.85
N GLU A 106 17.76 -9.57 3.93
CA GLU A 106 16.70 -9.86 4.88
C GLU A 106 15.52 -8.91 4.70
N VAL A 107 14.31 -9.45 4.81
CA VAL A 107 13.10 -8.62 4.89
C VAL A 107 13.21 -7.79 6.15
N ALA A 108 13.31 -6.47 5.99
CA ALA A 108 13.25 -5.55 7.09
C ALA A 108 11.88 -5.74 7.78
N LEU A 109 11.89 -5.86 9.12
CA LEU A 109 10.68 -5.95 9.95
C LEU A 109 9.85 -7.23 9.70
N SER A 110 10.48 -8.40 9.79
CA SER A 110 9.80 -9.70 9.66
C SER A 110 8.61 -9.86 10.62
N ASP A 111 8.69 -9.28 11.83
CA ASP A 111 7.58 -9.27 12.80
C ASP A 111 6.40 -8.41 12.34
N THR A 112 6.66 -7.23 11.77
CA THR A 112 5.63 -6.37 11.14
C THR A 112 4.90 -7.11 10.04
N VAL A 113 5.63 -7.77 9.16
CA VAL A 113 5.05 -8.57 8.07
C VAL A 113 4.20 -9.72 8.63
N ARG A 114 4.63 -10.37 9.72
CA ARG A 114 3.87 -11.44 10.37
C ARG A 114 2.54 -10.92 10.93
N VAL A 115 2.54 -9.77 11.59
CA VAL A 115 1.32 -9.12 12.11
C VAL A 115 0.36 -8.80 10.97
N ILE A 116 0.86 -8.17 9.90
CA ILE A 116 0.04 -7.79 8.74
C ILE A 116 -0.59 -9.04 8.08
N LYS A 117 0.20 -10.11 7.86
CA LYS A 117 -0.31 -11.36 7.30
C LYS A 117 -1.40 -11.98 8.17
N ALA A 118 -1.20 -12.03 9.48
CA ALA A 118 -2.20 -12.56 10.41
C ALA A 118 -3.52 -11.74 10.39
N VAL A 119 -3.44 -10.42 10.18
CA VAL A 119 -4.64 -9.58 9.99
C VAL A 119 -5.36 -9.96 8.69
N PHE A 120 -4.65 -10.08 7.57
CA PHE A 120 -5.27 -10.47 6.30
C PHE A 120 -5.89 -11.87 6.32
N GLU A 121 -5.24 -12.84 6.96
CA GLU A 121 -5.79 -14.18 7.17
C GLU A 121 -7.12 -14.12 7.94
N ARG A 122 -7.20 -13.32 9.01
CA ARG A 122 -8.44 -13.12 9.77
C ARG A 122 -9.54 -12.45 8.96
N LEU A 123 -9.17 -11.57 8.02
CA LEU A 123 -10.12 -10.92 7.11
C LEU A 123 -10.57 -11.84 5.96
N GLY A 124 -9.91 -12.98 5.77
CA GLY A 124 -10.15 -13.90 4.65
C GLY A 124 -9.70 -13.33 3.30
N VAL A 125 -8.71 -12.43 3.30
CA VAL A 125 -8.24 -11.74 2.10
C VAL A 125 -6.91 -12.35 1.65
N PRO A 126 -6.82 -12.89 0.41
CA PRO A 126 -5.57 -13.41 -0.12
C PRO A 126 -4.53 -12.29 -0.26
N VAL A 127 -3.29 -12.56 0.12
CA VAL A 127 -2.19 -11.57 0.09
C VAL A 127 -1.13 -11.95 -0.91
N ARG A 128 -0.73 -10.97 -1.73
CA ARG A 128 0.52 -11.02 -2.50
C ARG A 128 1.60 -10.27 -1.74
N PHE A 129 2.75 -10.89 -1.62
CA PHE A 129 3.91 -10.30 -0.95
C PHE A 129 4.92 -9.82 -1.99
N GLY A 130 5.31 -8.56 -1.88
CA GLY A 130 6.34 -7.94 -2.70
C GLY A 130 7.45 -7.36 -1.83
N THR A 131 8.63 -7.20 -2.42
CA THR A 131 9.77 -6.58 -1.74
C THR A 131 10.43 -5.54 -2.61
N TYR A 132 11.03 -4.52 -2.00
CA TYR A 132 11.92 -3.58 -2.68
C TYR A 132 13.20 -3.37 -1.86
N ARG A 133 14.29 -3.02 -2.54
CA ARG A 133 15.58 -2.79 -1.90
C ARG A 133 15.60 -1.44 -1.20
N VAL A 134 16.04 -1.41 0.06
CA VAL A 134 16.36 -0.17 0.77
C VAL A 134 17.57 0.49 0.10
N ARG A 135 17.48 1.81 -0.14
CA ARG A 135 18.58 2.60 -0.71
C ARG A 135 19.41 3.20 0.42
N GLY A 136 20.73 3.09 0.31
CA GLY A 136 21.66 3.61 1.31
C GLY A 136 21.67 5.14 1.36
N GLN A 137 22.18 5.72 2.45
CA GLN A 137 22.37 7.17 2.54
C GLN A 137 23.35 7.62 1.45
N GLY A 138 22.96 8.66 0.70
CA GLY A 138 23.76 9.18 -0.44
C GLY A 138 23.57 8.42 -1.75
N GLU A 139 22.81 7.33 -1.76
CA GLU A 139 22.48 6.63 -2.99
C GLU A 139 21.40 7.40 -3.79
N MET A 140 21.66 7.62 -5.08
CA MET A 140 20.70 8.27 -5.96
C MET A 140 19.48 7.36 -6.16
N ARG A 141 18.29 7.89 -5.86
CA ARG A 141 17.03 7.21 -6.16
C ARG A 141 16.59 7.56 -7.57
N ALA A 142 16.38 6.55 -8.40
CA ALA A 142 15.71 6.78 -9.68
C ALA A 142 14.27 7.25 -9.44
N ARG A 143 13.69 7.95 -10.42
CA ARG A 143 12.31 8.44 -10.30
C ARG A 143 11.34 7.27 -10.13
N GLY A 144 10.36 7.42 -9.25
CA GLY A 144 9.39 6.36 -8.94
C GLY A 144 9.93 5.29 -7.99
N GLU A 145 11.22 5.26 -7.65
CA GLU A 145 11.73 4.26 -6.71
C GLU A 145 11.17 4.42 -5.30
N THR A 146 11.01 3.30 -4.60
CA THR A 146 10.38 3.19 -3.28
C THR A 146 8.94 3.71 -3.28
N SER A 147 8.17 3.35 -4.31
CA SER A 147 6.76 3.73 -4.44
C SER A 147 5.87 2.55 -4.81
N ILE A 148 4.60 2.67 -4.45
CA ILE A 148 3.52 1.83 -4.93
C ILE A 148 2.33 2.70 -5.28
N PHE A 149 1.69 2.40 -6.40
CA PHE A 149 0.37 2.96 -6.69
C PHE A 149 -0.55 1.92 -7.30
N ILE A 150 -1.83 2.12 -7.08
CA ILE A 150 -2.92 1.29 -7.55
C ILE A 150 -3.70 2.13 -8.54
N HIS A 151 -3.88 1.64 -9.75
CA HIS A 151 -4.73 2.21 -10.77
C HIS A 151 -6.01 1.40 -10.84
N GLY A 152 -7.12 2.02 -10.46
CA GLY A 152 -8.42 1.38 -10.39
C GLY A 152 -9.46 2.11 -11.23
N ARG A 153 -10.44 1.34 -11.71
CA ARG A 153 -11.67 1.82 -12.32
C ARG A 153 -12.80 0.91 -11.86
N SER A 154 -13.96 1.51 -11.57
CA SER A 154 -15.11 0.74 -11.09
C SER A 154 -15.49 -0.35 -12.10
N GLY A 155 -15.60 -1.59 -11.62
CA GLY A 155 -15.92 -2.77 -12.43
C GLY A 155 -14.76 -3.31 -13.26
N MET A 156 -13.52 -2.89 -12.98
CA MET A 156 -12.32 -3.43 -13.60
C MET A 156 -11.33 -3.90 -12.55
N THR A 157 -10.65 -5.01 -12.81
CA THR A 157 -9.55 -5.47 -11.97
C THR A 157 -8.47 -4.38 -11.87
N PRO A 158 -8.13 -3.89 -10.66
CA PRO A 158 -7.15 -2.84 -10.48
C PRO A 158 -5.74 -3.33 -10.80
N GLN A 159 -4.90 -2.42 -11.27
CA GLN A 159 -3.49 -2.69 -11.58
C GLN A 159 -2.60 -2.08 -10.49
N THR A 160 -1.65 -2.86 -9.99
CA THR A 160 -0.66 -2.37 -9.02
C THR A 160 0.67 -2.15 -9.70
N TYR A 161 1.34 -1.06 -9.35
CA TYR A 161 2.66 -0.71 -9.83
C TYR A 161 3.59 -0.48 -8.65
N VAL A 162 4.75 -1.13 -8.68
CA VAL A 162 5.83 -0.94 -7.70
C VAL A 162 7.03 -0.42 -8.45
N ASN A 163 7.54 0.74 -8.07
CA ASN A 163 8.63 1.42 -8.79
C ASN A 163 8.37 1.56 -10.31
N ASP A 164 7.15 1.97 -10.67
CA ASP A 164 6.67 2.09 -12.06
C ASP A 164 6.60 0.76 -12.87
N ILE A 165 6.82 -0.38 -12.21
CA ILE A 165 6.73 -1.71 -12.82
C ILE A 165 5.42 -2.37 -12.38
N GLY A 166 4.65 -2.87 -13.34
CA GLY A 166 3.41 -3.60 -13.06
C GLY A 166 3.66 -4.87 -12.26
N MET A 167 2.94 -5.03 -11.15
CA MET A 167 2.93 -6.23 -10.34
C MET A 167 1.81 -7.14 -10.86
N HIS A 168 2.18 -8.27 -11.46
CA HIS A 168 1.25 -9.24 -12.06
C HIS A 168 0.65 -10.22 -11.05
#